data_AF-A0A349HHU6-F1
#
_entry.id   AF-A0A349HHU6-F1
#
_cell.length_a   1.000
_cell.length_b   1.000
_cell.length_c   1.000
_cell.angle_alpha   90.00
_cell.angle_beta   90.00
_cell.angle_gamma   90.00
#
_symmetry.space_group_name_H-M   'P 1'
#
loop_
_entity.id
_entity.type
_entity.pdbx_description
1 polymer ?
#
loop_
_entity_poly.entity_id
_entity_poly.type
_entity_poly.pdbx_seq_one_letter_code
_entity_poly.pdbx_strand_id
1 'polypeptide(L)'
;MLFFFACVAALIVGYLLYGKFVDNVFTPDANRTTPAYSMRDDVDYMPMPMWKLMFIQVLDIAGIGPIFGPILGALYGPVALIWIVIGCIFAGAVHDYFSGMLSIRNNGASVPELVGEYLGMSARQLMRVFAFVLLMLVGVVFVLAPAKLLTGLTGVETGILVACIFGY
;
A
#
# COMPACT_ATOMS: atom_id res chain seq x y z
N MET A 1 -10.10 -5.48 -25.85
CA MET A 1 -10.76 -6.56 -25.09
C MET A 1 -9.84 -7.76 -24.87
N LEU A 2 -9.26 -8.40 -25.90
CA LEU A 2 -8.36 -9.55 -25.73
C LEU A 2 -7.18 -9.30 -24.76
N PHE A 3 -6.47 -8.17 -24.92
CA PHE A 3 -5.36 -7.78 -24.05
C PHE A 3 -5.76 -7.64 -22.58
N PHE A 4 -6.95 -7.11 -22.32
CA PHE A 4 -7.46 -6.97 -20.95
C PHE A 4 -7.68 -8.34 -20.31
N PHE A 5 -8.38 -9.25 -21.01
CA PHE A 5 -8.61 -10.60 -20.51
C PHE A 5 -7.32 -11.41 -20.35
N ALA A 6 -6.33 -11.21 -21.24
CA ALA A 6 -5.02 -11.81 -21.10
C ALA A 6 -4.29 -11.33 -19.84
N CYS A 7 -4.35 -10.02 -19.53
CA CYS A 7 -3.79 -9.45 -18.31
C CYS A 7 -4.46 -10.01 -17.04
N VAL A 8 -5.80 -10.11 -17.04
CA VAL A 8 -6.56 -10.71 -15.93
C VAL A 8 -6.18 -12.18 -15.75
N ALA A 9 -6.12 -12.95 -16.83
CA ALA A 9 -5.68 -14.34 -16.78
C ALA A 9 -4.25 -14.48 -16.23
N ALA A 10 -3.33 -13.60 -16.64
CA ALA A 10 -1.96 -13.58 -16.14
C ALA A 10 -1.89 -13.28 -14.63
N LEU A 11 -2.72 -12.36 -14.12
CA LEU A 11 -2.81 -12.10 -12.67
C LEU A 11 -3.32 -13.32 -11.90
N ILE A 12 -4.35 -14.00 -12.40
CA ILE A 12 -4.89 -15.21 -11.78
C ILE A 12 -3.83 -16.32 -11.76
N VAL A 13 -3.18 -16.57 -12.91
CA VAL A 13 -2.12 -17.57 -13.03
C VAL A 13 -0.92 -17.21 -12.14
N GLY A 14 -0.53 -15.94 -12.08
CA GLY A 14 0.51 -15.43 -11.21
C GLY A 14 0.20 -15.68 -9.73
N TYR A 15 -1.03 -15.39 -9.30
CA TYR A 15 -1.48 -15.69 -7.94
C TYR A 15 -1.39 -17.19 -7.61
N LEU A 16 -1.87 -18.06 -8.50
CA LEU A 16 -1.91 -19.51 -8.25
C LEU A 16 -0.52 -20.17 -8.30
N LEU A 17 0.34 -19.75 -9.22
CA LEU A 17 1.66 -20.35 -9.41
C LEU A 17 2.72 -19.66 -8.54
N TYR A 18 2.90 -18.35 -8.75
CA TYR A 18 3.95 -17.59 -8.08
C TYR A 18 3.57 -17.25 -6.64
N GLY A 19 2.30 -16.92 -6.37
CA GLY A 19 1.82 -16.76 -5.00
C GLY A 19 2.02 -18.02 -4.16
N LYS A 20 1.70 -19.19 -4.70
CA LYS A 20 1.97 -20.48 -4.04
C LYS A 20 3.47 -20.75 -3.84
N PHE A 21 4.31 -20.37 -4.80
CA PHE A 21 5.77 -20.46 -4.64
C PHE A 21 6.26 -19.58 -3.48
N VAL A 22 5.84 -18.31 -3.44
CA VAL A 22 6.21 -17.36 -2.39
C VAL A 22 5.70 -17.84 -1.01
N ASP A 23 4.47 -18.33 -0.94
CA ASP A 23 3.89 -18.88 0.29
C ASP A 23 4.71 -20.06 0.84
N ASN A 24 5.13 -20.98 -0.03
CA ASN A 24 6.02 -22.10 0.36
C ASN A 24 7.39 -21.60 0.86
N VAL A 25 7.98 -20.59 0.22
CA VAL A 25 9.27 -20.02 0.64
C VAL A 25 9.17 -19.43 2.05
N PHE A 26 8.07 -18.76 2.39
CA PHE A 26 7.89 -18.18 3.71
C PHE A 26 7.47 -19.20 4.76
N THR A 27 6.79 -20.28 4.37
CA THR A 27 6.27 -21.32 5.28
C THR A 27 5.47 -20.65 6.42
N PRO A 28 4.29 -20.09 6.13
CA PRO A 28 3.45 -19.49 7.15
C PRO A 28 3.02 -20.53 8.20
N ASP A 29 3.04 -20.12 9.46
CA ASP A 29 2.58 -20.96 10.57
C ASP A 29 1.17 -20.55 10.95
N ALA A 30 0.19 -21.40 10.62
CA ALA A 30 -1.22 -21.17 10.92
C ALA A 30 -1.54 -21.23 12.42
N ASN A 31 -0.66 -21.81 13.24
CA ASN A 31 -0.87 -21.91 14.69
C ASN A 31 -0.25 -20.74 15.47
N ARG A 32 0.51 -19.87 14.79
CA ARG A 32 1.10 -18.70 15.44
C ARG A 32 -0.01 -17.70 15.81
N THR A 33 -0.12 -17.39 17.09
CA THR A 33 -0.97 -16.29 17.57
C THR A 33 -0.43 -14.96 17.04
N THR A 34 -1.28 -14.16 16.40
CA THR A 34 -0.87 -12.87 15.85
C THR A 34 -0.71 -11.83 16.98
N PRO A 35 0.13 -10.79 16.78
CA PRO A 35 0.33 -9.71 17.75
C PRO A 35 -0.98 -9.03 18.20
N ALA A 36 -1.98 -8.95 17.31
CA ALA A 36 -3.31 -8.44 17.62
C ALA A 36 -4.00 -9.17 18.79
N TYR A 37 -3.67 -10.44 19.04
CA TYR A 37 -4.19 -11.22 20.16
C TYR A 37 -3.18 -11.35 21.31
N SER A 38 -1.89 -11.56 21.02
CA SER A 38 -0.88 -11.80 22.06
C SER A 38 -0.43 -10.52 22.79
N MET A 39 -0.52 -9.36 22.14
CA MET A 39 -0.09 -8.05 22.67
C MET A 39 -1.24 -7.06 22.78
N ARG A 40 -2.47 -7.58 22.91
CA ARG A 40 -3.69 -6.77 22.88
C ARG A 40 -3.67 -5.66 23.93
N ASP A 41 -3.79 -4.42 23.45
CA ASP A 41 -3.92 -3.20 24.26
C ASP A 41 -5.15 -2.36 23.88
N ASP A 42 -5.94 -2.82 22.89
CA ASP A 42 -7.12 -2.15 22.34
C ASP A 42 -6.83 -0.73 21.76
N VAL A 43 -5.55 -0.40 21.53
CA VAL A 43 -5.08 0.85 20.91
C VAL A 43 -4.24 0.52 19.65
N ASP A 44 -3.05 -0.04 19.83
CA ASP A 44 -2.15 -0.44 18.73
C ASP A 44 -2.42 -1.87 18.27
N TYR A 45 -2.82 -2.74 19.19
CA TYR A 45 -3.10 -4.16 18.97
C TYR A 45 -4.54 -4.47 19.36
N MET A 46 -5.40 -4.58 18.35
CA MET A 46 -6.80 -4.95 18.54
C MET A 46 -7.26 -5.93 17.45
N PRO A 47 -7.92 -7.04 17.82
CA PRO A 47 -8.49 -7.95 16.83
C PRO A 47 -9.69 -7.29 16.14
N MET A 48 -9.72 -7.36 14.80
CA MET A 48 -10.79 -6.79 13.98
C MET A 48 -11.43 -7.85 13.08
N PRO A 49 -12.73 -7.71 12.76
CA PRO A 49 -13.37 -8.61 11.81
C PRO A 49 -12.77 -8.43 10.41
N MET A 50 -12.69 -9.53 9.66
CA MET A 50 -12.02 -9.60 8.34
C MET A 50 -12.48 -8.53 7.35
N TRP A 51 -13.78 -8.23 7.31
CA TRP A 51 -14.30 -7.22 6.40
C TRP A 51 -13.73 -5.82 6.69
N LYS A 52 -13.56 -5.44 7.97
CA LYS A 52 -12.93 -4.15 8.33
C LYS A 52 -11.47 -4.13 7.92
N LEU A 53 -10.74 -5.22 8.15
CA LEU A 53 -9.34 -5.35 7.73
C LEU A 53 -9.20 -5.17 6.21
N MET A 54 -10.06 -5.83 5.43
CA MET A 54 -10.08 -5.68 3.98
C MET A 54 -10.38 -4.25 3.54
N PHE A 55 -11.32 -3.55 4.20
CA PHE A 55 -11.59 -2.15 3.88
C PHE A 55 -10.42 -1.22 4.24
N ILE A 56 -9.74 -1.43 5.37
CA ILE A 56 -8.56 -0.64 5.74
C ILE A 56 -7.50 -0.79 4.65
N GLN A 57 -7.19 -2.03 4.25
CA GLN A 57 -6.23 -2.27 3.17
C GLN A 57 -6.66 -1.59 1.87
N VAL A 58 -7.93 -1.72 1.47
CA VAL A 58 -8.45 -1.05 0.26
C VAL A 58 -8.34 0.47 0.36
N LEU A 59 -8.60 1.07 1.52
CA LEU A 59 -8.46 2.51 1.74
C LEU A 59 -6.99 2.95 1.64
N ASP A 60 -6.06 2.15 2.18
CA ASP A 60 -4.62 2.43 2.17
C ASP A 60 -4.04 2.44 0.74
N ILE A 61 -4.53 1.59 -0.16
CA ILE A 61 -4.11 1.59 -1.58
C ILE A 61 -4.95 2.48 -2.47
N ALA A 62 -6.22 2.75 -2.14
CA ALA A 62 -7.10 3.51 -3.01
C ALA A 62 -6.57 4.94 -3.17
N GLY A 63 -6.37 5.68 -2.08
CA GLY A 63 -5.87 7.05 -2.14
C GLY A 63 -6.41 7.87 -3.32
N ILE A 64 -5.50 8.40 -4.15
CA ILE A 64 -5.85 9.12 -5.40
C ILE A 64 -5.73 8.21 -6.65
N GLY A 65 -5.44 6.92 -6.43
CA GLY A 65 -5.32 5.90 -7.47
C GLY A 65 -6.57 5.75 -8.36
N PRO A 66 -7.81 5.69 -7.83
CA PRO A 66 -9.03 5.64 -8.64
C PRO A 66 -9.23 6.85 -9.55
N ILE A 67 -8.61 8.00 -9.25
CA ILE A 67 -8.73 9.21 -10.07
C ILE A 67 -7.62 9.23 -11.12
N PHE A 68 -6.35 9.15 -10.71
CA PHE A 68 -5.23 9.24 -11.63
C PHE A 68 -5.00 7.95 -12.43
N GLY A 69 -5.34 6.78 -11.88
CA GLY A 69 -5.17 5.49 -12.53
C GLY A 69 -5.87 5.40 -13.89
N PRO A 70 -7.17 5.69 -13.99
CA PRO A 70 -7.87 5.73 -15.29
C PRO A 70 -7.31 6.79 -16.25
N ILE A 71 -6.93 7.97 -15.74
CA ILE A 71 -6.35 9.05 -16.55
C ILE A 71 -5.02 8.60 -17.15
N LEU A 72 -4.12 8.07 -16.32
CA LEU A 72 -2.81 7.57 -16.76
C LEU A 72 -2.97 6.34 -17.66
N GLY A 73 -3.92 5.46 -17.37
CA GLY A 73 -4.27 4.32 -18.23
C GLY A 73 -4.75 4.74 -19.61
N ALA A 74 -5.54 5.82 -19.70
CA ALA A 74 -5.96 6.40 -20.97
C ALA A 74 -4.78 7.07 -21.72
N LEU A 75 -3.87 7.73 -21.00
CA LEU A 75 -2.71 8.41 -21.59
C LEU A 75 -1.64 7.44 -22.11
N TYR A 76 -1.29 6.42 -21.33
CA TYR A 76 -0.26 5.44 -21.68
C TYR A 76 -0.80 4.26 -22.50
N GLY A 77 -2.12 4.15 -22.62
CA GLY A 77 -2.79 3.12 -23.39
C GLY A 77 -2.52 1.69 -22.88
N PRO A 78 -2.65 0.66 -23.74
CA PRO A 78 -2.58 -0.74 -23.34
C PRO A 78 -1.24 -1.18 -22.72
N VAL A 79 -0.14 -0.46 -22.99
CA VAL A 79 1.18 -0.78 -22.43
C VAL A 79 1.19 -0.64 -20.91
N ALA A 80 0.38 0.27 -20.35
CA ALA A 80 0.23 0.42 -18.90
C ALA A 80 -0.24 -0.89 -18.23
N LEU A 81 -1.11 -1.66 -18.89
CA LEU A 81 -1.62 -2.92 -18.35
C LEU A 81 -0.52 -3.97 -18.18
N ILE A 82 0.46 -4.02 -19.09
CA ILE A 82 1.58 -4.97 -19.00
C ILE A 82 2.42 -4.64 -17.77
N TRP A 83 2.75 -3.36 -17.58
CA TRP A 83 3.52 -2.90 -16.43
C TRP A 83 2.78 -3.13 -15.11
N ILE A 84 1.47 -2.89 -15.08
CA ILE A 84 0.62 -3.18 -13.90
C ILE A 84 0.68 -4.67 -13.58
N VAL A 85 0.47 -5.56 -14.57
CA VAL A 85 0.46 -7.01 -14.34
C VAL A 85 1.81 -7.50 -13.82
N ILE A 86 2.90 -7.13 -14.49
CA ILE A 86 4.25 -7.56 -14.11
C ILE A 86 4.61 -7.00 -12.72
N GLY A 87 4.36 -5.70 -12.49
CA GLY A 87 4.62 -5.04 -11.22
C GLY A 87 3.82 -5.65 -10.06
N CYS A 88 2.54 -5.95 -10.27
CA CYS A 88 1.69 -6.59 -9.26
C CYS A 88 2.18 -8.00 -8.89
N ILE A 89 2.53 -8.83 -9.88
CA ILE A 89 2.93 -10.23 -9.64
C ILE A 89 4.29 -10.29 -8.94
N PHE A 90 5.30 -9.57 -9.43
CA PHE A 90 6.68 -9.76 -8.99
C PHE A 90 7.14 -8.81 -7.89
N ALA A 91 6.55 -7.61 -7.80
CA ALA A 91 6.96 -6.60 -6.83
C ALA A 91 5.88 -6.39 -5.76
N GLY A 92 4.72 -5.83 -6.13
CA GLY A 92 3.72 -5.37 -5.16
C GLY A 92 3.21 -6.46 -4.23
N ALA A 93 2.58 -7.51 -4.79
CA ALA A 93 1.96 -8.56 -3.98
C ALA A 93 2.99 -9.31 -3.11
N VAL A 94 4.20 -9.54 -3.63
CA VAL A 94 5.28 -10.20 -2.88
C VAL A 94 5.80 -9.31 -1.78
N HIS A 95 6.00 -8.02 -2.05
CA HIS A 95 6.51 -7.07 -1.09
C HIS A 95 5.55 -6.90 0.09
N ASP A 96 4.24 -6.82 -0.17
CA ASP A 96 3.22 -6.67 0.88
C ASP A 96 3.10 -7.93 1.72
N TYR A 97 3.08 -9.10 1.09
CA TYR A 97 3.08 -10.38 1.79
C TYR A 97 4.35 -10.57 2.65
N PHE A 98 5.51 -10.24 2.08
CA PHE A 98 6.80 -10.28 2.79
C PHE A 98 6.80 -9.37 4.02
N SER A 99 6.42 -8.11 3.82
CA SER A 99 6.46 -7.10 4.88
C SER A 99 5.48 -7.43 5.99
N GLY A 100 4.27 -7.89 5.65
CA GLY A 100 3.28 -8.34 6.63
C GLY A 100 3.76 -9.55 7.43
N MET A 101 4.33 -10.56 6.76
CA MET A 101 4.82 -11.77 7.44
C MET A 101 6.00 -11.47 8.36
N LEU A 102 6.91 -10.58 7.92
CA LEU A 102 8.05 -10.14 8.73
C LEU A 102 7.59 -9.33 9.94
N SER A 103 6.61 -8.45 9.77
CA SER A 103 6.01 -7.67 10.86
C SER A 103 5.36 -8.58 11.90
N ILE A 104 4.52 -9.55 11.50
CA ILE A 104 3.88 -10.51 12.41
C ILE A 104 4.91 -11.32 13.21
N ARG A 105 6.03 -11.70 12.58
CA ARG A 105 7.11 -12.46 13.24
C ARG A 105 7.90 -11.63 14.25
N ASN A 106 7.89 -10.31 14.11
CA ASN A 106 8.57 -9.36 14.99
C ASN A 106 7.53 -8.52 15.74
N ASN A 107 6.49 -9.15 16.29
CA ASN A 107 5.57 -8.50 17.23
C ASN A 107 4.79 -7.30 16.65
N GLY A 108 4.56 -7.24 15.34
CA GLY A 108 3.90 -6.12 14.68
C GLY A 108 4.83 -4.92 14.42
N ALA A 109 6.14 -5.14 14.41
CA ALA A 109 7.12 -4.09 14.18
C ALA A 109 6.94 -3.41 12.81
N SER A 110 7.22 -2.11 12.80
CA SER A 110 7.18 -1.26 11.60
C SER A 110 8.42 -1.46 10.72
N VAL A 111 8.37 -1.08 9.44
CA VAL A 111 9.47 -1.35 8.48
C VAL A 111 10.81 -0.73 8.92
N PRO A 112 10.89 0.55 9.35
CA PRO A 112 12.13 1.10 9.89
C PRO A 112 12.66 0.36 11.12
N GLU A 113 11.79 -0.11 12.02
CA GLU A 113 12.18 -0.91 13.20
C GLU A 113 12.83 -2.23 12.77
N LEU A 114 12.19 -2.96 11.85
CA LEU A 114 12.71 -4.20 11.29
C LEU A 114 14.07 -4.01 10.63
N VAL A 115 14.20 -2.96 9.80
CA VAL A 115 15.48 -2.62 9.17
C VAL A 115 16.56 -2.34 10.22
N GLY A 116 16.21 -1.65 11.30
CA GLY A 116 17.14 -1.38 12.40
C GLY A 116 17.59 -2.62 13.14
N GLU A 117 16.70 -3.58 13.32
CA GLU A 117 16.99 -4.84 14.01
C GLU A 117 17.97 -5.72 13.23
N TYR A 118 17.83 -5.78 11.89
CA TYR A 118 18.68 -6.62 11.05
C TYR A 118 19.93 -5.91 10.47
N LEU A 119 19.87 -4.60 10.19
CA LEU A 119 20.95 -3.84 9.52
C LEU A 119 21.62 -2.81 10.44
N GLY A 120 21.14 -2.64 11.67
CA GLY A 120 21.71 -1.76 12.69
C GLY A 120 21.19 -0.33 12.70
N MET A 121 21.70 0.47 13.65
CA MET A 121 21.14 1.78 13.99
C MET A 121 21.22 2.82 12.87
N SER A 122 22.30 2.82 12.07
CA SER A 122 22.45 3.75 10.95
C SER A 122 21.38 3.55 9.88
N ALA A 123 21.11 2.29 9.51
CA ALA A 123 20.05 1.93 8.57
C ALA A 123 18.66 2.28 9.13
N ARG A 124 18.45 2.06 10.44
CA ARG A 124 17.21 2.45 11.13
C ARG A 124 16.93 3.95 10.99
N GLN A 125 17.92 4.78 11.31
CA GLN A 125 17.77 6.23 11.27
C GLN A 125 17.52 6.72 9.84
N LEU A 126 18.23 6.19 8.85
CA LEU A 126 17.97 6.49 7.43
C LEU A 126 16.53 6.14 7.05
N MET A 127 16.06 4.94 7.39
CA MET A 127 14.70 4.52 7.07
C MET A 127 13.63 5.33 7.80
N ARG A 128 13.89 5.75 9.04
CA ARG A 128 12.96 6.63 9.77
C ARG A 128 12.84 8.00 9.12
N VAL A 129 13.96 8.62 8.73
CA VAL A 129 13.95 9.90 8.01
C VAL A 129 13.25 9.75 6.67
N PHE A 130 13.57 8.69 5.92
CA PHE A 130 12.91 8.39 4.65
C PHE A 130 11.40 8.21 4.81
N ALA A 131 10.96 7.38 5.76
CA ALA A 131 9.54 7.15 6.03
C ALA A 131 8.83 8.44 6.46
N PHE A 132 9.45 9.26 7.32
CA PHE A 132 8.90 10.54 7.73
C PHE A 132 8.69 11.50 6.55
N VAL A 133 9.70 11.67 5.70
CA VAL A 133 9.61 12.52 4.50
C VAL A 133 8.55 11.99 3.54
N LEU A 134 8.49 10.67 3.35
CA LEU A 134 7.51 10.03 2.48
C LEU A 134 6.08 10.24 2.99
N LEU A 135 5.82 10.02 4.28
CA LEU A 135 4.49 10.22 4.89
C LEU A 135 4.07 11.69 4.83
N MET A 136 5.01 12.63 5.03
CA MET A 136 4.75 14.05 4.84
C MET A 136 4.37 14.38 3.39
N LEU A 137 5.11 13.84 2.42
CA LEU A 137 4.82 14.04 0.99
C LEU A 137 3.43 13.48 0.63
N VAL A 138 3.09 12.30 1.15
CA VAL A 138 1.77 11.69 0.98
C VAL A 138 0.69 12.64 1.52
N GLY A 139 0.83 13.15 2.75
CA GLY A 139 -0.10 14.11 3.33
C GLY A 139 -0.31 15.35 2.44
N VAL A 140 0.77 15.93 1.92
CA VAL A 140 0.71 17.08 0.99
C VAL A 140 -0.06 16.73 -0.28
N VAL A 141 0.23 15.59 -0.90
CA VAL A 141 -0.39 15.15 -2.16
C VAL A 141 -1.89 14.88 -1.98
N PHE A 142 -2.29 14.30 -0.85
CA PHE A 142 -3.70 14.02 -0.53
C PHE A 142 -4.54 15.29 -0.36
N VAL A 143 -3.95 16.41 0.07
CA VAL A 143 -4.65 17.70 0.15
C VAL A 143 -4.60 18.44 -1.18
N LEU A 144 -3.43 18.45 -1.82
CA LEU A 144 -3.19 19.22 -3.03
C LEU A 144 -3.91 18.65 -4.26
N ALA A 145 -4.07 17.33 -4.39
CA ALA A 145 -4.73 16.74 -5.55
C ALA A 145 -6.23 17.07 -5.62
N PRO A 146 -7.05 16.86 -4.56
CA PRO A 146 -8.44 17.30 -4.56
C PRO A 146 -8.58 18.82 -4.76
N ALA A 147 -7.72 19.63 -4.12
CA ALA A 147 -7.73 21.07 -4.29
C ALA A 147 -7.53 21.48 -5.76
N LYS A 148 -6.56 20.87 -6.46
CA LYS A 148 -6.33 21.13 -7.89
C LYS A 148 -7.49 20.71 -8.77
N LEU A 149 -8.14 19.58 -8.46
CA LEU A 149 -9.32 19.12 -9.19
C LEU A 149 -10.48 20.11 -9.02
N LEU A 150 -10.72 20.57 -7.78
CA LEU A 150 -11.73 21.57 -7.48
C LEU A 150 -11.44 22.93 -8.13
N THR A 151 -10.18 23.38 -8.15
CA THR A 151 -9.76 24.57 -8.91
C THR A 151 -10.14 24.43 -10.38
N GLY A 152 -9.88 23.28 -10.99
CA GLY A 152 -10.22 23.03 -12.39
C GLY A 152 -11.73 23.07 -12.68
N LEU A 153 -12.56 22.76 -11.69
CA LEU A 153 -14.03 22.76 -11.81
C LEU A 153 -14.67 24.10 -11.44
N THR A 154 -14.11 24.82 -10.47
CA THR A 154 -14.72 26.00 -9.84
C THR A 154 -14.02 27.31 -10.17
N GLY A 155 -12.77 27.26 -10.66
CA GLY A 155 -11.93 28.43 -10.89
C GLY A 155 -11.38 29.09 -9.62
N VAL A 156 -11.70 28.55 -8.43
CA VAL A 156 -11.18 29.06 -7.15
C VAL A 156 -9.68 28.77 -7.05
N GLU A 157 -8.92 29.71 -6.48
CA GLU A 157 -7.49 29.52 -6.30
C GLU A 157 -7.17 28.30 -5.42
N THR A 158 -6.23 27.47 -5.89
CA THR A 158 -5.80 26.24 -5.19
C THR A 158 -5.37 26.50 -3.74
N GLY A 159 -4.73 27.65 -3.46
CA GLY A 159 -4.29 28.00 -2.11
C GLY A 159 -5.45 28.15 -1.12
N ILE A 160 -6.57 28.73 -1.57
CA ILE A 160 -7.78 28.90 -0.75
C ILE A 160 -8.39 27.53 -0.45
N LEU A 161 -8.48 26.66 -1.46
CA LEU A 161 -9.04 25.31 -1.30
C LEU A 161 -8.18 24.43 -0.39
N VAL A 162 -6.85 24.53 -0.47
CA VAL A 162 -5.94 23.85 0.45
C VAL A 162 -6.17 24.32 1.89
N ALA A 163 -6.29 25.63 2.11
CA ALA A 163 -6.58 26.18 3.43
C ALA A 163 -7.94 25.71 3.97
N CYS A 164 -8.96 25.61 3.11
CA CYS A 164 -10.26 25.04 3.49
C CYS A 164 -10.17 23.56 3.87
N ILE A 165 -9.40 22.75 3.13
CA ILE A 165 -9.24 21.31 3.42
C ILE A 165 -8.51 21.11 4.76
N PHE A 166 -7.48 21.90 5.07
CA PHE A 166 -6.79 21.81 6.36
C PHE A 166 -7.58 22.39 7.53
N GLY A 167 -8.49 23.32 7.26
CA GLY A 167 -9.34 23.94 8.27
C GLY A 167 -10.58 23.13 8.66
N TYR A 168 -10.93 22.10 7.88
CA TYR A 168 -12.00 21.15 8.14
C TYR A 168 -11.48 19.93 8.90
#